data_AF-A0A7X7R310-F1
#
_entry.id   AF-A0A7X7R310-F1
#
_cell.length_a   1.000
_cell.length_b   1.000
_cell.length_c   1.000
_cell.angle_alpha   90.00
_cell.angle_beta   90.00
_cell.angle_gamma   90.00
#
_symmetry.space_group_name_H-M   'P 1'
#
loop_
_entity.id
_entity.type
_entity.pdbx_description
1 polymer ?
#
loop_
_entity_poly.entity_id
_entity_poly.type
_entity_poly.pdbx_seq_one_letter_code
_entity_poly.pdbx_strand_id
1 'polypeptide(L)'
;FLNLPSQIEMADIDGISKNNFMQYHYLSDGQKLSQKVFTNGEVSTTRDYCGRFVYENGKLSYIINADGLVRAVYNDPQALTMIEPEINICEFPGAGECLKGFTREIHLKDHLGNVRAVFDYNKLQSENHYYPFGLPIHNLCASTAPEGKENRYLYNGKELQDDLGLNWMDYGARFYDAGIGRFHTQDRFAEKYLSLTSYQYAANNPVLMIDVNGDSLWISYRGNSILYENGSLYNKDGTAYTGKGVKKDKNGNVTGYKGFLGKTVRALGTINGTPEGGAMVTELQSSANNFTIKKGPSEFKCDNIYKGYANQFQTDPSASASYNMLLSHGIDFAGGSGGTIYWNPSGATLPVIGGTGTNAIIDLAHEMFHGLDANRGLLDDRTHLDQRIERQEWQAVYRENILRGQLGIPLRTHFLSVQNPSGVVIGGEGPRMITPANTPILPTWYTP
;
A
#
# COMPACT_ATOMS: atom_id res chain seq x y z
N PHE A 1 -11.53 -8.70 -5.30
CA PHE A 1 -11.09 -8.65 -6.71
C PHE A 1 -10.87 -7.21 -7.12
N LEU A 2 -9.73 -6.91 -7.73
CA LEU A 2 -9.46 -5.59 -8.31
C LEU A 2 -9.99 -5.60 -9.74
N ASN A 3 -10.96 -4.74 -10.02
CA ASN A 3 -11.55 -4.62 -11.34
C ASN A 3 -10.79 -3.52 -12.12
N LEU A 4 -9.55 -3.83 -12.47
CA LEU A 4 -8.66 -2.95 -13.24
C LEU A 4 -8.62 -3.41 -14.70
N PRO A 5 -8.71 -2.51 -15.69
CA PRO A 5 -8.72 -2.87 -17.09
C PRO A 5 -7.32 -3.31 -17.54
N SER A 6 -7.20 -4.45 -18.21
CA SER A 6 -5.95 -4.84 -18.87
C SER A 6 -5.75 -4.13 -20.21
N GLN A 7 -6.83 -3.65 -20.83
CA GLN A 7 -6.82 -2.92 -22.09
C GLN A 7 -7.99 -1.94 -22.16
N ILE A 8 -7.75 -0.75 -22.72
CA ILE A 8 -8.78 0.25 -23.04
C ILE A 8 -8.65 0.60 -24.52
N GLU A 9 -9.71 0.39 -25.28
CA GLU A 9 -9.78 0.69 -26.72
C GLU A 9 -10.45 2.03 -26.97
N MET A 10 -9.91 2.83 -27.89
CA MET A 10 -10.50 4.09 -28.29
C MET A 10 -11.40 3.87 -29.51
N ALA A 11 -12.65 4.31 -29.42
CA ALA A 11 -13.55 4.31 -30.57
C ALA A 11 -13.38 5.61 -31.37
N ASP A 12 -13.07 5.51 -32.66
CA ASP A 12 -13.20 6.65 -33.57
C ASP A 12 -14.70 7.00 -33.78
N ILE A 13 -14.97 8.28 -34.06
CA ILE A 13 -16.32 8.83 -34.30
C ILE A 13 -17.06 8.06 -35.42
N ASP A 14 -16.33 7.48 -36.38
CA ASP A 14 -16.88 6.71 -37.50
C ASP A 14 -16.98 5.20 -37.24
N GLY A 15 -16.72 4.76 -36.00
CA GLY A 15 -17.14 3.45 -35.53
C GLY A 15 -16.29 2.26 -35.96
N ILE A 16 -14.96 2.38 -35.98
CA ILE A 16 -13.97 1.33 -35.62
C ILE A 16 -12.56 1.86 -35.93
N SER A 17 -11.74 2.08 -34.90
CA SER A 17 -10.29 2.03 -34.98
C SER A 17 -9.85 0.90 -34.06
N LYS A 18 -9.54 -0.28 -34.63
CA LYS A 18 -9.05 -1.43 -33.84
C LYS A 18 -7.60 -1.26 -33.38
N ASN A 19 -7.01 -0.10 -33.59
CA ASN A 19 -5.56 0.06 -33.64
C ASN A 19 -5.04 1.13 -32.66
N ASN A 20 -5.92 1.90 -32.02
CA ASN A 20 -5.58 2.85 -30.97
C ASN A 20 -6.10 2.34 -29.63
N PHE A 21 -5.20 1.87 -28.77
CA PHE A 21 -5.57 1.32 -27.47
C PHE A 21 -4.43 1.46 -26.47
N MET A 22 -4.77 1.33 -25.20
CA MET A 22 -3.82 1.28 -24.10
C MET A 22 -3.87 -0.09 -23.44
N GLN A 23 -2.70 -0.67 -23.15
CA GLN A 23 -2.57 -1.89 -22.37
C GLN A 23 -1.92 -1.60 -21.04
N TYR A 24 -2.38 -2.29 -20.01
CA TYR A 24 -1.90 -2.14 -18.64
C TYR A 24 -1.52 -3.50 -18.06
N HIS A 25 -0.41 -3.50 -17.32
CA HIS A 25 0.01 -4.65 -16.51
C HIS A 25 0.10 -4.23 -15.06
N TYR A 26 -0.36 -5.11 -14.17
CA TYR A 26 -0.42 -4.86 -12.73
C TYR A 26 0.18 -6.03 -11.96
N LEU A 27 0.66 -5.76 -10.76
CA LEU A 27 0.83 -6.78 -9.74
C LEU A 27 -0.53 -7.30 -9.26
N SER A 28 -0.54 -8.43 -8.56
CA SER A 28 -1.75 -9.02 -7.99
C SER A 28 -2.47 -8.11 -6.98
N ASP A 29 -1.77 -7.12 -6.43
CA ASP A 29 -2.28 -6.11 -5.50
C ASP A 29 -2.86 -4.86 -6.21
N GLY A 30 -2.81 -4.81 -7.55
CA GLY A 30 -3.28 -3.70 -8.36
C GLY A 30 -2.28 -2.59 -8.58
N GLN A 31 -1.05 -2.70 -8.07
CA GLN A 31 0.00 -1.74 -8.42
C GLN A 31 0.31 -1.85 -9.91
N LYS A 32 0.14 -0.73 -10.63
CA LYS A 32 0.47 -0.62 -12.06
C LYS A 32 1.97 -0.80 -12.25
N LEU A 33 2.35 -1.76 -13.09
CA LEU A 33 3.72 -2.07 -13.47
C LEU A 33 4.09 -1.45 -14.81
N SER A 34 3.17 -1.46 -15.77
CA SER A 34 3.41 -0.83 -17.06
C SER A 34 2.14 -0.40 -17.77
N GLN A 35 2.30 0.60 -18.63
CA GLN A 35 1.32 1.09 -19.58
C GLN A 35 1.96 1.10 -20.98
N LYS A 36 1.28 0.56 -21.97
CA LYS A 36 1.67 0.67 -23.39
C LYS A 36 0.57 1.36 -24.17
N VAL A 37 0.93 2.41 -24.89
CA VAL A 37 0.05 3.12 -25.81
C VAL A 37 0.32 2.60 -27.21
N PHE A 38 -0.74 2.20 -27.89
CA PHE A 38 -0.70 1.79 -29.29
C PHE A 38 -1.38 2.85 -30.13
N THR A 39 -0.71 3.26 -31.21
CA THR A 39 -1.25 4.17 -32.22
C THR A 39 -1.08 3.51 -33.57
N ASN A 40 -2.18 3.34 -34.30
CA ASN A 40 -2.19 2.61 -35.57
C ASN A 40 -1.60 1.18 -35.49
N GLY A 41 -1.72 0.53 -34.33
CA GLY A 41 -1.28 -0.84 -34.10
C GLY A 41 0.20 -0.98 -33.71
N GLU A 42 0.95 0.12 -33.68
CA GLU A 42 2.34 0.15 -33.24
C GLU A 42 2.46 0.76 -31.84
N VAL A 43 3.43 0.29 -31.06
CA VAL A 43 3.71 0.84 -29.74
C VAL A 43 4.28 2.25 -29.91
N SER A 44 3.52 3.26 -29.53
CA SER A 44 3.95 4.66 -29.58
C SER A 44 4.64 5.09 -28.29
N THR A 45 4.22 4.56 -27.14
CA THR A 45 4.85 4.83 -25.85
C THR A 45 4.75 3.63 -24.92
N THR A 46 5.84 3.31 -24.24
CA THR A 46 5.86 2.38 -23.10
C THR A 46 6.23 3.15 -21.85
N ARG A 47 5.44 3.01 -20.77
CA ARG A 47 5.79 3.48 -19.44
C ARG A 47 5.93 2.29 -18.49
N ASP A 48 7.05 2.20 -17.81
CA ASP A 48 7.32 1.16 -16.81
C ASP A 48 7.48 1.82 -15.43
N TYR A 49 6.79 1.27 -14.45
CA TYR A 49 6.71 1.77 -13.08
C TYR A 49 7.46 0.82 -12.15
N CYS A 50 8.65 1.24 -11.69
CA CYS A 50 9.46 0.50 -10.73
C CYS A 50 9.44 1.22 -9.39
N GLY A 51 8.36 1.02 -8.63
CA GLY A 51 8.10 1.76 -7.39
C GLY A 51 7.96 3.26 -7.68
N ARG A 52 8.95 4.06 -7.25
CA ARG A 52 8.97 5.51 -7.48
C ARG A 52 9.68 5.93 -8.77
N PHE A 53 10.36 5.01 -9.44
CA PHE A 53 11.10 5.28 -10.66
C PHE A 53 10.19 5.00 -11.85
N VAL A 54 9.97 6.01 -12.69
CA VAL A 54 9.15 5.89 -13.90
C VAL A 54 10.05 5.97 -15.12
N TYR A 55 9.98 4.94 -15.95
CA TYR A 55 10.71 4.85 -17.20
C TYR A 55 9.75 5.05 -18.36
N GLU A 56 10.17 5.80 -19.37
CA GLU A 56 9.45 5.97 -20.63
C GLU A 56 10.34 5.49 -21.77
N ASN A 57 9.82 4.57 -22.59
CA ASN A 57 10.53 3.95 -23.71
C ASN A 57 11.91 3.39 -23.30
N GLY A 58 11.97 2.77 -22.13
CA GLY A 58 13.18 2.17 -21.57
C GLY A 58 14.16 3.15 -20.91
N LYS A 59 13.90 4.45 -20.93
CA LYS A 59 14.75 5.48 -20.30
C LYS A 59 14.11 6.00 -19.02
N LEU A 60 14.92 6.28 -18.00
CA LEU A 60 14.40 6.90 -16.78
C LEU A 60 13.81 8.27 -17.14
N SER A 61 12.53 8.49 -16.90
CA SER A 61 11.87 9.77 -17.19
C SER A 61 11.87 10.65 -15.94
N TYR A 62 11.32 10.14 -14.83
CA TYR A 62 11.30 10.86 -13.56
C TYR A 62 11.17 9.92 -12.35
N ILE A 63 11.50 10.47 -11.19
CA ILE A 63 11.37 9.85 -9.87
C ILE A 63 10.31 10.60 -9.09
N ILE A 64 9.31 9.88 -8.56
CA ILE A 64 8.23 10.45 -7.77
C ILE A 64 8.71 10.70 -6.34
N ASN A 65 8.52 11.93 -5.85
CA ASN A 65 8.80 12.36 -4.49
C ASN A 65 7.57 12.95 -3.81
N ALA A 66 7.60 13.07 -2.48
CA ALA A 66 6.45 13.53 -1.69
C ALA A 66 5.99 14.95 -2.08
N ASP A 67 6.94 15.81 -2.44
CA ASP A 67 6.73 17.22 -2.76
C ASP A 67 6.88 17.55 -4.25
N GLY A 68 6.97 16.54 -5.13
CA GLY A 68 6.99 16.73 -6.58
C GLY A 68 7.74 15.64 -7.32
N LEU A 69 8.41 15.98 -8.42
CA LEU A 69 9.12 15.04 -9.28
C LEU A 69 10.61 15.40 -9.38
N VAL A 70 11.46 14.39 -9.57
CA VAL A 70 12.86 14.58 -9.99
C VAL A 70 12.98 14.06 -11.40
N ARG A 71 13.17 14.94 -12.38
CA ARG A 71 13.21 14.58 -13.79
C ARG A 71 14.62 14.28 -14.23
N ALA A 72 14.78 13.23 -15.02
CA ALA A 72 16.03 12.92 -15.68
C ALA A 72 16.27 13.85 -16.87
N VAL A 73 17.50 14.30 -17.04
CA VAL A 73 17.92 15.17 -18.15
C VAL A 73 18.89 14.42 -19.04
N TYR A 74 18.55 14.26 -20.31
CA TYR A 74 19.40 13.64 -21.33
C TYR A 74 19.80 14.69 -22.37
N ASN A 75 21.09 14.74 -22.71
CA ASN A 75 21.63 15.49 -23.85
C ASN A 75 21.19 16.97 -24.04
N ASP A 76 20.66 17.64 -23.01
CA ASP A 76 20.15 19.00 -23.13
C ASP A 76 21.20 20.02 -22.66
N PRO A 77 21.84 20.80 -23.56
CA PRO A 77 22.83 21.81 -23.18
C PRO A 77 22.22 23.03 -22.48
N GLN A 78 20.91 23.29 -22.66
CA GLN A 78 20.21 24.43 -22.06
C GLN A 78 19.71 24.14 -20.63
N ALA A 79 19.44 22.87 -20.31
CA ALA A 79 19.06 22.43 -18.97
C ALA A 79 20.24 22.33 -17.97
N LEU A 80 21.49 22.45 -18.45
CA LEU A 80 22.72 22.29 -17.65
C LEU A 80 22.94 23.33 -16.54
N THR A 81 22.18 24.42 -16.51
CA THR A 81 22.37 25.51 -15.53
C THR A 81 21.67 25.28 -14.19
N MET A 82 20.84 24.24 -14.07
CA MET A 82 19.95 23.99 -12.92
C MET A 82 19.99 22.52 -12.43
N ILE A 83 21.05 21.78 -12.77
CA ILE A 83 21.19 20.36 -12.44
C ILE A 83 21.82 20.20 -11.05
N GLU A 84 21.20 19.41 -10.17
CA GLU A 84 21.90 18.87 -9.00
C GLU A 84 21.53 17.40 -8.71
N PRO A 85 22.52 16.50 -8.48
CA PRO A 85 23.95 16.62 -8.82
C PRO A 85 24.20 16.33 -10.32
N GLU A 86 25.30 16.87 -10.88
CA GLU A 86 25.77 16.48 -12.21
C GLU A 86 26.15 14.99 -12.22
N ILE A 87 25.38 14.18 -12.96
CA ILE A 87 25.60 12.75 -13.11
C ILE A 87 25.74 12.49 -14.60
N ASN A 88 26.94 12.09 -15.03
CA ASN A 88 27.21 11.77 -16.43
C ASN A 88 27.30 10.25 -16.58
N ILE A 89 26.15 9.61 -16.78
CA ILE A 89 26.05 8.17 -17.02
C ILE A 89 25.62 7.98 -18.47
N CYS A 90 26.53 7.44 -19.28
CA CYS A 90 26.21 7.02 -20.64
C CYS A 90 25.83 5.54 -20.59
N GLU A 91 24.59 5.21 -20.95
CA GLU A 91 24.19 3.84 -21.19
C GLU A 91 24.83 3.36 -22.50
N PHE A 92 25.95 2.67 -22.38
CA PHE A 92 26.71 2.00 -23.45
C PHE A 92 27.46 2.90 -24.46
N PRO A 93 28.69 2.53 -24.86
CA PRO A 93 29.37 3.20 -25.97
C PRO A 93 28.62 2.90 -27.27
N GLY A 94 27.81 3.84 -27.76
CA GLY A 94 27.10 3.74 -29.04
C GLY A 94 25.64 4.21 -29.02
N ALA A 95 25.01 4.34 -27.85
CA ALA A 95 23.70 4.96 -27.73
C ALA A 95 23.87 6.47 -27.65
N GLY A 96 23.39 7.22 -28.65
CA GLY A 96 23.62 8.67 -28.80
C GLY A 96 23.04 9.58 -27.71
N GLU A 97 22.59 9.05 -26.56
CA GLU A 97 21.98 9.80 -25.46
C GLU A 97 22.56 9.45 -24.10
N CYS A 98 23.18 10.43 -23.43
CA CYS A 98 23.72 10.27 -22.07
C CYS A 98 22.85 11.03 -21.07
N LEU A 99 22.56 10.39 -19.94
CA LEU A 99 22.00 11.06 -18.76
C LEU A 99 23.04 12.08 -18.27
N LYS A 100 22.63 13.35 -18.15
CA LYS A 100 23.46 14.48 -17.72
C LYS A 100 23.20 14.90 -16.28
N GLY A 101 22.06 14.51 -15.73
CA GLY A 101 21.71 14.72 -14.34
C GLY A 101 20.21 14.79 -14.15
N PHE A 102 19.80 15.52 -13.12
CA PHE A 102 18.41 15.65 -12.72
C PHE A 102 18.01 17.10 -12.47
N THR A 103 16.74 17.41 -12.77
CA THR A 103 16.07 18.63 -12.33
C THR A 103 14.95 18.29 -11.37
N ARG A 104 14.45 19.30 -10.64
CA ARG A 104 13.45 19.11 -9.60
C ARG A 104 12.21 19.95 -9.86
N GLU A 105 11.09 19.26 -9.93
CA GLU A 105 9.77 19.87 -9.94
C GLU A 105 9.16 19.83 -8.54
N ILE A 106 8.64 20.97 -8.11
CA ILE A 106 8.03 21.17 -6.80
C ILE A 106 6.54 21.41 -7.02
N HIS A 107 5.71 20.63 -6.33
CA HIS A 107 4.27 20.72 -6.40
C HIS A 107 3.74 21.50 -5.20
N LEU A 108 3.12 22.66 -5.44
CA LEU A 108 2.29 23.32 -4.46
C LEU A 108 0.90 22.70 -4.49
N LYS A 109 0.46 22.17 -3.34
CA LYS A 109 -0.79 21.42 -3.22
C LYS A 109 -1.78 22.15 -2.32
N ASP A 110 -3.08 21.99 -2.58
CA ASP A 110 -4.14 22.42 -1.65
C ASP A 110 -4.37 21.41 -0.51
N HIS A 111 -5.41 21.63 0.29
CA HIS A 111 -5.68 20.80 1.47
C HIS A 111 -6.01 19.34 1.13
N LEU A 112 -6.53 19.07 -0.07
CA LEU A 112 -6.84 17.72 -0.56
C LEU A 112 -5.70 17.11 -1.37
N GLY A 113 -4.55 17.79 -1.44
CA GLY A 113 -3.40 17.32 -2.20
C GLY A 113 -3.47 17.61 -3.70
N ASN A 114 -4.42 18.42 -4.19
CA ASN A 114 -4.48 18.79 -5.61
C ASN A 114 -3.31 19.68 -5.96
N VAL A 115 -2.56 19.37 -7.01
CA VAL A 115 -1.42 20.19 -7.45
C VAL A 115 -1.92 21.48 -8.08
N ARG A 116 -1.84 22.59 -7.35
CA ARG A 116 -2.30 23.93 -7.79
C ARG A 116 -1.26 24.67 -8.61
N ALA A 117 0.02 24.41 -8.34
CA ALA A 117 1.10 24.97 -9.12
C ALA A 117 2.30 24.02 -9.14
N VAL A 118 3.00 23.98 -10.27
CA VAL A 118 4.27 23.26 -10.43
C VAL A 118 5.37 24.27 -10.67
N PHE A 119 6.45 24.16 -9.92
CA PHE A 119 7.65 24.97 -10.09
C PHE A 119 8.81 24.08 -10.51
N ASP A 120 9.57 24.52 -11.50
CA ASP A 120 10.92 24.01 -11.73
C ASP A 120 11.89 24.96 -11.05
N TYR A 121 12.45 24.50 -9.94
CA TYR A 121 13.10 25.34 -8.94
C TYR A 121 12.22 26.54 -8.52
N ASN A 122 12.50 27.73 -9.07
CA ASN A 122 11.83 28.99 -8.75
C ASN A 122 10.97 29.51 -9.91
N LYS A 123 10.92 28.79 -11.04
CA LYS A 123 10.14 29.17 -12.20
C LYS A 123 8.80 28.44 -12.18
N LEU A 124 7.69 29.20 -12.18
CA LEU A 124 6.37 28.65 -12.35
C LEU A 124 6.28 27.97 -13.73
N GLN A 125 5.99 26.67 -13.74
CA GLN A 125 5.81 25.88 -14.95
C GLN A 125 4.33 25.62 -15.27
N SER A 126 3.50 25.37 -14.26
CA SER A 126 2.07 25.25 -14.47
C SER A 126 1.27 25.78 -13.30
N GLU A 127 0.08 26.26 -13.60
CA GLU A 127 -0.96 26.65 -12.67
C GLU A 127 -2.21 25.85 -13.02
N ASN A 128 -2.78 25.13 -12.04
CA ASN A 128 -3.91 24.25 -12.24
C ASN A 128 -5.06 24.65 -11.31
N HIS A 129 -6.25 24.70 -11.89
CA HIS A 129 -7.49 24.97 -11.19
C HIS A 129 -8.49 23.86 -11.52
N TYR A 130 -9.20 23.39 -10.51
CA TYR A 130 -10.10 22.26 -10.63
C TYR A 130 -11.51 22.65 -10.21
N TYR A 131 -12.51 22.17 -10.93
CA TYR A 131 -13.86 22.01 -10.40
C TYR A 131 -13.84 21.03 -9.22
N PRO A 132 -14.88 21.01 -8.36
CA PRO A 132 -14.90 20.17 -7.16
C PRO A 132 -14.61 18.69 -7.42
N PHE A 133 -15.06 18.13 -8.55
CA PHE A 133 -14.83 16.73 -8.92
C PHE A 133 -13.54 16.50 -9.72
N GLY A 134 -12.66 17.50 -9.81
CA GLY A 134 -11.31 17.33 -10.37
C GLY A 134 -11.15 17.65 -11.85
N LEU A 135 -12.21 18.05 -12.55
CA LEU A 135 -12.06 18.54 -13.94
C LEU A 135 -11.23 19.84 -13.94
N PRO A 136 -10.25 19.99 -14.84
CA PRO A 136 -9.55 21.25 -15.02
C PRO A 136 -10.49 22.38 -15.46
N ILE A 137 -10.34 23.55 -14.84
CA ILE A 137 -10.97 24.79 -15.28
C ILE A 137 -10.07 25.38 -16.37
N HIS A 138 -10.21 24.89 -17.61
CA HIS A 138 -9.25 25.14 -18.70
C HIS A 138 -8.87 26.61 -18.90
N ASN A 139 -9.80 27.56 -18.72
CA ASN A 139 -9.55 28.99 -18.88
C ASN A 139 -8.76 29.63 -17.72
N LEU A 140 -8.58 28.93 -16.61
CA LEU A 140 -7.74 29.34 -15.47
C LEU A 140 -6.44 28.54 -15.39
N CYS A 141 -6.38 27.36 -16.02
CA CYS A 141 -5.17 26.57 -16.09
C CYS A 141 -4.18 27.17 -17.10
N ALA A 142 -2.89 27.13 -16.77
CA ALA A 142 -1.81 27.55 -17.64
C ALA A 142 -0.63 26.60 -17.50
N SER A 143 0.05 26.30 -18.61
CA SER A 143 1.28 25.51 -18.60
C SER A 143 2.29 26.12 -19.57
N THR A 144 3.51 26.27 -19.09
CA THR A 144 4.70 26.59 -19.88
C THR A 144 5.67 25.41 -19.93
N ALA A 145 5.25 24.23 -19.46
CA ALA A 145 6.04 23.02 -19.57
C ALA A 145 6.24 22.68 -21.06
N PRO A 146 7.42 22.16 -21.46
CA PRO A 146 7.62 21.66 -22.81
C PRO A 146 6.62 20.55 -23.13
N GLU A 147 6.20 20.50 -24.40
CA GLU A 147 5.31 19.44 -24.90
C GLU A 147 5.89 18.06 -24.59
N GLY A 148 5.06 17.16 -24.04
CA GLY A 148 5.46 15.82 -23.63
C GLY A 148 6.23 15.77 -22.29
N LYS A 149 6.45 16.91 -21.63
CA LYS A 149 7.06 16.99 -20.30
C LYS A 149 6.12 17.58 -19.25
N GLU A 150 4.83 17.64 -19.53
CA GLU A 150 3.83 18.10 -18.59
C GLU A 150 3.82 17.22 -17.32
N ASN A 151 3.44 17.80 -16.19
CA ASN A 151 3.24 17.04 -14.97
C ASN A 151 1.94 16.24 -15.08
N ARG A 152 2.04 14.91 -14.95
CA ARG A 152 0.88 14.01 -14.97
C ARG A 152 0.23 13.83 -13.59
N TYR A 153 0.88 14.22 -12.49
CA TYR A 153 0.33 14.04 -11.14
C TYR A 153 -0.41 15.31 -10.71
N LEU A 154 -1.73 15.30 -10.85
CA LEU A 154 -2.56 16.51 -10.83
C LEU A 154 -3.55 16.51 -9.66
N TYR A 155 -4.81 16.17 -9.94
CA TYR A 155 -5.89 16.16 -8.96
C TYR A 155 -5.66 15.05 -7.92
N ASN A 156 -5.75 15.39 -6.63
CA ASN A 156 -5.31 14.60 -5.47
C ASN A 156 -3.89 14.01 -5.58
N GLY A 157 -3.04 14.58 -6.43
CA GLY A 157 -1.72 14.04 -6.74
C GLY A 157 -1.76 12.68 -7.45
N LYS A 158 -2.90 12.29 -8.03
CA LYS A 158 -3.08 11.08 -8.83
C LYS A 158 -2.62 11.30 -10.26
N GLU A 159 -2.16 10.23 -10.89
CA GLU A 159 -1.62 10.29 -12.26
C GLU A 159 -2.76 10.39 -13.27
N LEU A 160 -2.73 11.43 -14.11
CA LEU A 160 -3.58 11.58 -15.27
C LEU A 160 -3.12 10.64 -16.40
N GLN A 161 -4.08 9.86 -16.90
CA GLN A 161 -4.04 9.06 -18.10
C GLN A 161 -4.73 9.84 -19.22
N ASP A 162 -3.96 10.62 -19.96
CA ASP A 162 -4.46 11.43 -21.09
C ASP A 162 -3.95 10.96 -22.46
N ASP A 163 -3.21 9.85 -22.50
CA ASP A 163 -2.82 9.27 -23.78
C ASP A 163 -4.10 8.88 -24.56
N LEU A 164 -4.12 9.24 -25.84
CA LEU A 164 -5.30 9.12 -26.72
C LEU A 164 -6.53 9.92 -26.24
N GLY A 165 -6.37 10.91 -25.36
CA GLY A 165 -7.44 11.78 -24.87
C GLY A 165 -8.34 11.15 -23.81
N LEU A 166 -7.89 10.08 -23.14
CA LEU A 166 -8.70 9.33 -22.17
C LEU A 166 -9.16 10.18 -20.98
N ASN A 167 -8.33 11.11 -20.50
CA ASN A 167 -8.62 12.01 -19.38
C ASN A 167 -9.05 11.33 -18.06
N TRP A 168 -8.51 10.14 -17.74
CA TRP A 168 -8.83 9.43 -16.49
C TRP A 168 -7.72 9.55 -15.46
N MET A 169 -8.07 9.61 -14.19
CA MET A 169 -7.11 9.63 -13.08
C MET A 169 -6.91 8.22 -12.53
N ASP A 170 -5.65 7.83 -12.36
CA ASP A 170 -5.28 6.55 -11.75
C ASP A 170 -5.31 6.66 -10.22
N TYR A 171 -6.36 6.08 -9.62
CA TYR A 171 -6.53 5.95 -8.17
C TYR A 171 -6.11 4.56 -7.67
N GLY A 172 -5.19 3.88 -8.37
CA GLY A 172 -4.64 2.59 -7.99
C GLY A 172 -5.63 1.44 -8.14
N ALA A 173 -6.66 1.38 -7.31
CA ALA A 173 -7.67 0.32 -7.35
C ALA A 173 -8.73 0.50 -8.44
N ARG A 174 -8.92 1.73 -8.92
CA ARG A 174 -9.92 2.11 -9.93
C ARG A 174 -9.41 3.31 -10.74
N PHE A 175 -9.87 3.42 -11.99
CA PHE A 175 -9.74 4.66 -12.75
C PHE A 175 -10.94 5.57 -12.48
N TYR A 176 -10.63 6.83 -12.16
CA TYR A 176 -11.60 7.88 -11.88
C TYR A 176 -11.75 8.80 -13.08
N ASP A 177 -12.99 9.14 -13.42
CA ASP A 177 -13.30 10.10 -14.46
C ASP A 177 -13.91 11.33 -13.83
N ALA A 178 -13.12 12.40 -13.86
CA ALA A 178 -13.50 13.69 -13.32
C ALA A 178 -14.65 14.33 -14.12
N GLY A 179 -14.78 14.00 -15.41
CA GLY A 179 -15.82 14.49 -16.31
C GLY A 179 -17.23 14.13 -15.86
N ILE A 180 -17.37 12.93 -15.30
CA ILE A 180 -18.64 12.43 -14.75
C ILE A 180 -18.66 12.32 -13.22
N GLY A 181 -17.52 12.59 -12.56
CA GLY A 181 -17.38 12.55 -11.10
C GLY A 181 -17.50 11.15 -10.50
N ARG A 182 -17.08 10.11 -11.22
CA ARG A 182 -17.29 8.70 -10.84
C ARG A 182 -16.12 7.80 -11.22
N PHE A 183 -16.05 6.64 -10.58
CA PHE A 183 -15.15 5.57 -11.02
C PHE A 183 -15.79 4.77 -12.16
N HIS A 184 -14.95 4.22 -13.04
CA HIS A 184 -15.39 3.33 -14.14
C HIS A 184 -15.71 1.92 -13.70
N THR A 185 -15.21 1.52 -12.53
CA THR A 185 -15.40 0.18 -12.00
C THR A 185 -15.98 0.21 -10.60
N GLN A 186 -16.67 -0.87 -10.23
CA GLN A 186 -17.30 -0.98 -8.93
C GLN A 186 -16.24 -0.96 -7.83
N ASP A 187 -16.54 -0.22 -6.77
CA ASP A 187 -15.80 -0.22 -5.52
C ASP A 187 -15.76 -1.64 -4.96
N ARG A 188 -14.54 -2.15 -4.75
CA ARG A 188 -14.35 -3.44 -4.07
C ARG A 188 -14.93 -3.45 -2.64
N PHE A 189 -15.23 -2.28 -2.08
CA PHE A 189 -15.83 -2.08 -0.77
C PHE A 189 -17.25 -1.51 -0.85
N ALA A 190 -17.95 -1.69 -1.97
CA ALA A 190 -19.33 -1.21 -2.12
C ALA A 190 -20.25 -1.67 -0.96
N GLU A 191 -20.03 -2.86 -0.42
CA GLU A 191 -20.78 -3.41 0.72
C GLU A 191 -20.56 -2.64 2.04
N LYS A 192 -19.44 -1.93 2.19
CA LYS A 192 -19.17 -1.04 3.34
C LYS A 192 -20.03 0.23 3.30
N TYR A 193 -20.52 0.58 2.11
CA TYR A 193 -21.23 1.83 1.85
C TYR A 193 -22.56 1.57 1.16
N LEU A 194 -23.42 0.73 1.76
CA LEU A 194 -24.72 0.34 1.19
C LEU A 194 -25.62 1.52 0.81
N SER A 195 -25.45 2.67 1.46
CA SER A 195 -26.18 3.91 1.16
C SER A 195 -25.60 4.71 -0.02
N LEU A 196 -24.46 4.32 -0.56
CA LEU A 196 -23.78 4.96 -1.69
C LEU A 196 -23.76 4.03 -2.90
N THR A 197 -23.70 4.60 -4.10
CA THR A 197 -23.49 3.81 -5.31
C THR A 197 -22.08 3.21 -5.31
N SER A 198 -21.93 1.99 -5.83
CA SER A 198 -20.62 1.32 -5.99
C SER A 198 -19.63 2.08 -6.88
N TYR A 199 -20.04 3.14 -7.58
CA TYR A 199 -19.16 3.96 -8.42
C TYR A 199 -18.94 5.36 -7.85
N GLN A 200 -19.34 5.58 -6.60
CA GLN A 200 -19.28 6.88 -5.93
C GLN A 200 -17.84 7.36 -5.80
N TYR A 201 -17.65 8.67 -5.85
CA TYR A 201 -16.40 9.30 -5.45
C TYR A 201 -16.65 10.24 -4.28
N ALA A 202 -15.82 10.14 -3.24
CA ALA A 202 -15.79 11.03 -2.08
C ALA A 202 -17.15 11.27 -1.39
N ALA A 203 -18.06 10.29 -1.43
CA ALA A 203 -19.45 10.38 -0.95
C ALA A 203 -20.20 11.62 -1.47
N ASN A 204 -19.91 12.04 -2.71
CA ASN A 204 -20.39 13.27 -3.34
C ASN A 204 -19.98 14.57 -2.59
N ASN A 205 -18.93 14.53 -1.78
CA ASN A 205 -18.37 15.69 -1.09
C ASN A 205 -16.85 15.84 -1.35
N PRO A 206 -16.43 16.03 -2.61
CA PRO A 206 -15.03 16.06 -3.00
C PRO A 206 -14.30 17.34 -2.59
N VAL A 207 -14.99 18.30 -1.94
CA VAL A 207 -14.37 19.50 -1.35
C VAL A 207 -13.77 19.18 0.02
N LEU A 208 -14.27 18.14 0.70
CA LEU A 208 -13.84 17.75 2.05
C LEU A 208 -13.21 16.36 2.11
N MET A 209 -13.44 15.50 1.12
CA MET A 209 -13.04 14.10 1.15
C MET A 209 -12.29 13.72 -0.13
N ILE A 210 -11.35 12.79 0.00
CA ILE A 210 -10.62 12.17 -1.10
C ILE A 210 -10.70 10.64 -0.97
N ASP A 211 -10.65 9.93 -2.09
CA ASP A 211 -10.53 8.46 -2.12
C ASP A 211 -9.04 8.11 -2.15
N VAL A 212 -8.47 7.72 -1.00
CA VAL A 212 -7.00 7.69 -0.84
C VAL A 212 -6.38 6.47 -1.51
N ASN A 213 -6.91 5.26 -1.30
CA ASN A 213 -6.59 3.98 -1.98
C ASN A 213 -7.14 2.74 -1.21
N GLY A 214 -8.20 2.90 -0.41
CA GLY A 214 -8.61 1.87 0.56
C GLY A 214 -8.05 2.18 1.94
N ASP A 215 -8.94 2.59 2.83
CA ASP A 215 -8.59 3.18 4.11
C ASP A 215 -8.53 2.11 5.20
N SER A 216 -7.61 1.15 5.09
CA SER A 216 -7.72 -0.10 5.85
C SER A 216 -6.59 -0.40 6.83
N LEU A 217 -5.52 0.40 6.87
CA LEU A 217 -4.51 0.30 7.94
C LEU A 217 -4.38 1.61 8.71
N TRP A 218 -4.92 1.61 9.93
CA TRP A 218 -4.99 2.77 10.81
C TRP A 218 -4.02 2.65 11.98
N ILE A 219 -3.61 3.78 12.52
CA ILE A 219 -2.85 3.89 13.77
C ILE A 219 -3.69 4.67 14.76
N SER A 220 -4.02 4.05 15.90
CA SER A 220 -4.65 4.73 17.03
C SER A 220 -3.60 5.44 17.88
N TYR A 221 -3.55 6.77 17.80
CA TYR A 221 -2.59 7.58 18.53
C TYR A 221 -3.23 8.78 19.22
N ARG A 222 -3.18 8.78 20.57
CA ARG A 222 -3.68 9.87 21.43
C ARG A 222 -5.12 10.30 21.09
N GLY A 223 -6.01 9.32 20.90
CA GLY A 223 -7.42 9.56 20.57
C GLY A 223 -7.70 9.83 19.09
N ASN A 224 -6.68 9.86 18.22
CA ASN A 224 -6.86 9.99 16.78
C ASN A 224 -6.74 8.64 16.09
N SER A 225 -7.54 8.40 15.07
CA SER A 225 -7.33 7.35 14.07
C SER A 225 -6.60 7.97 12.87
N ILE A 226 -5.40 7.50 12.60
CA ILE A 226 -4.51 8.06 11.58
C ILE A 226 -4.29 7.00 10.51
N LEU A 227 -4.65 7.27 9.27
CA LEU A 227 -4.43 6.35 8.16
C LEU A 227 -2.93 6.27 7.86
N TYR A 228 -2.40 5.06 7.70
CA TYR A 228 -1.06 4.81 7.22
C TYR A 228 -1.09 4.38 5.76
N GLU A 229 -0.35 5.09 4.91
CA GLU A 229 -0.17 4.74 3.51
C GLU A 229 1.29 4.98 3.09
N ASN A 230 2.00 3.91 2.71
CA ASN A 230 3.35 3.96 2.14
C ASN A 230 4.35 4.86 2.88
N GLY A 231 4.34 4.82 4.22
CA GLY A 231 5.24 5.61 5.08
C GLY A 231 4.71 7.00 5.44
N SER A 232 3.63 7.45 4.82
CA SER A 232 2.92 8.70 5.08
C SER A 232 1.71 8.46 5.98
N LEU A 233 1.30 9.53 6.67
CA LEU A 233 0.20 9.50 7.62
C LEU A 233 -0.85 10.54 7.26
N TYR A 234 -2.12 10.14 7.31
CA TYR A 234 -3.26 10.98 6.92
C TYR A 234 -4.35 10.98 7.99
N ASN A 235 -5.08 12.07 8.08
CA ASN A 235 -6.33 12.16 8.81
C ASN A 235 -7.43 11.36 8.08
N LYS A 236 -8.58 11.17 8.74
CA LYS A 236 -9.75 10.52 8.12
C LYS A 236 -10.30 11.23 6.88
N ASP A 237 -10.05 12.54 6.77
CA ASP A 237 -10.42 13.37 5.62
C ASP A 237 -9.38 13.32 4.48
N GLY A 238 -8.32 12.50 4.65
CA GLY A 238 -7.23 12.35 3.67
C GLY A 238 -6.18 13.46 3.72
N THR A 239 -6.34 14.49 4.56
CA THR A 239 -5.29 15.51 4.72
C THR A 239 -4.06 14.94 5.44
N ALA A 240 -2.87 15.47 5.15
CA ALA A 240 -1.64 15.02 5.81
C ALA A 240 -1.74 15.20 7.34
N TYR A 241 -1.40 14.15 8.10
CA TYR A 241 -1.40 14.21 9.55
C TYR A 241 -0.26 15.09 10.04
N THR A 242 -0.60 16.26 10.58
CA THR A 242 0.37 17.23 11.12
C THR A 242 0.30 17.39 12.64
N GLY A 243 -0.44 16.49 13.31
CA GLY A 243 -0.74 16.56 14.73
C GLY A 243 0.41 16.15 15.66
N LYS A 244 0.05 15.81 16.91
CA LYS A 244 1.04 15.41 17.92
C LYS A 244 1.85 14.20 17.42
N GLY A 245 3.15 14.21 17.67
CA GLY A 245 4.03 13.09 17.27
C GLY A 245 4.67 13.25 15.89
N VAL A 246 4.33 14.28 15.14
CA VAL A 246 5.01 14.66 13.89
C VAL A 246 6.27 15.46 14.22
N LYS A 247 7.35 15.23 13.46
CA LYS A 247 8.55 16.06 13.43
C LYS A 247 8.48 16.94 12.19
N LYS A 248 8.81 18.21 12.35
CA LYS A 248 8.82 19.19 11.27
C LYS A 248 10.19 19.86 11.16
N ASP A 249 10.58 20.24 9.96
CA ASP A 249 11.72 21.14 9.76
C ASP A 249 11.34 22.60 10.09
N LYS A 250 12.28 23.53 9.86
CA LYS A 250 12.07 24.97 10.09
C LYS A 250 10.98 25.58 9.19
N ASN A 251 10.69 24.94 8.07
CA ASN A 251 9.71 25.38 7.07
C ASN A 251 8.33 24.75 7.29
N GLY A 252 8.20 23.88 8.30
CA GLY A 252 6.94 23.21 8.64
C GLY A 252 6.71 21.88 7.92
N ASN A 253 7.64 21.42 7.08
CA ASN A 253 7.52 20.16 6.35
C ASN A 253 7.72 18.97 7.28
N VAL A 254 6.96 17.90 7.05
CA VAL A 254 7.08 16.67 7.84
C VAL A 254 8.40 15.96 7.53
N THR A 255 9.26 15.82 8.54
CA THR A 255 10.55 15.12 8.44
C THR A 255 10.56 13.76 9.13
N GLY A 256 9.43 13.36 9.70
CA GLY A 256 9.23 12.05 10.30
C GLY A 256 8.37 12.12 11.56
N TYR A 257 8.46 11.08 12.40
CA TYR A 257 7.56 10.91 13.53
C TYR A 257 8.30 10.48 14.81
N LYS A 258 7.73 10.78 15.98
CA LYS A 258 8.29 10.50 17.31
C LYS A 258 7.37 9.63 18.16
N GLY A 259 7.91 9.06 19.24
CA GLY A 259 7.16 8.22 20.17
C GLY A 259 6.61 6.95 19.50
N PHE A 260 5.43 6.52 19.94
CA PHE A 260 4.75 5.34 19.39
C PHE A 260 4.50 5.46 17.88
N LEU A 261 4.08 6.64 17.42
CA LEU A 261 3.82 6.91 16.01
C LEU A 261 5.07 6.66 15.15
N GLY A 262 6.21 7.22 15.56
CA GLY A 262 7.47 7.00 14.86
C GLY A 262 8.01 5.58 14.95
N LYS A 263 7.76 4.86 16.05
CA LYS A 263 8.10 3.44 16.13
C LYS A 263 7.25 2.61 15.16
N THR A 264 5.94 2.90 15.07
CA THR A 264 5.00 2.20 14.18
C THR A 264 5.37 2.40 12.72
N VAL A 265 5.57 3.65 12.28
CA VAL A 265 5.94 3.94 10.88
C VAL A 265 7.28 3.29 10.50
N ARG A 266 8.28 3.30 11.40
CA ARG A 266 9.55 2.61 11.12
C ARG A 266 9.39 1.10 11.04
N ALA A 267 8.63 0.50 11.96
CA ALA A 267 8.37 -0.94 11.96
C ALA A 267 7.66 -1.36 10.67
N LEU A 268 6.59 -0.66 10.29
CA LEU A 268 5.87 -0.89 9.03
C LEU A 268 6.78 -0.70 7.81
N GLY A 269 7.65 0.32 7.80
CA GLY A 269 8.63 0.50 6.74
C GLY A 269 9.62 -0.67 6.61
N THR A 270 10.10 -1.21 7.75
CA THR A 270 10.97 -2.40 7.74
C THR A 270 10.24 -3.65 7.29
N ILE A 271 9.01 -3.88 7.77
CA ILE A 271 8.18 -5.03 7.38
C ILE A 271 7.88 -4.95 5.88
N ASN A 272 7.43 -3.80 5.41
CA ASN A 272 7.08 -3.55 4.01
C ASN A 272 8.28 -3.67 3.05
N GLY A 273 9.51 -3.50 3.57
CA GLY A 273 10.74 -3.66 2.79
C GLY A 273 11.12 -5.11 2.47
N THR A 274 10.33 -6.09 2.93
CA THR A 274 10.55 -7.52 2.68
C THR A 274 9.45 -8.09 1.78
N PRO A 275 9.70 -9.16 1.01
CA PRO A 275 8.64 -9.75 0.18
C PRO A 275 7.41 -10.23 0.98
N GLU A 276 7.60 -10.94 2.10
CA GLU A 276 6.48 -11.47 2.90
C GLU A 276 5.74 -10.34 3.62
N GLY A 277 6.49 -9.44 4.26
CA GLY A 277 5.90 -8.33 4.99
C GLY A 277 5.27 -7.27 4.08
N GLY A 278 5.84 -7.03 2.90
CA GLY A 278 5.29 -6.14 1.88
C GLY A 278 3.95 -6.64 1.35
N ALA A 279 3.87 -7.92 0.97
CA ALA A 279 2.61 -8.53 0.55
C ALA A 279 1.52 -8.42 1.63
N MET A 280 1.86 -8.71 2.89
CA MET A 280 0.95 -8.55 4.02
C MET A 280 0.50 -7.09 4.19
N VAL A 281 1.43 -6.13 4.25
CA VAL A 281 1.09 -4.71 4.45
C VAL A 281 0.19 -4.22 3.33
N THR A 282 0.52 -4.52 2.07
CA THR A 282 -0.29 -4.15 0.92
C THR A 282 -1.68 -4.77 0.99
N GLU A 283 -1.81 -6.05 1.34
CA GLU A 283 -3.11 -6.69 1.45
C GLU A 283 -3.97 -6.04 2.54
N LEU A 284 -3.40 -5.79 3.72
CA LEU A 284 -4.14 -5.15 4.82
C LEU A 284 -4.53 -3.70 4.49
N GLN A 285 -3.66 -2.94 3.83
CA GLN A 285 -3.99 -1.59 3.34
C GLN A 285 -5.07 -1.59 2.27
N SER A 286 -5.11 -2.64 1.46
CA SER A 286 -6.01 -2.76 0.33
C SER A 286 -7.24 -3.64 0.65
N SER A 287 -7.46 -3.99 1.91
CA SER A 287 -8.56 -4.84 2.37
C SER A 287 -9.88 -4.08 2.54
N ALA A 288 -11.02 -4.78 2.46
CA ALA A 288 -12.34 -4.24 2.84
C ALA A 288 -12.49 -4.05 4.34
N ASN A 289 -11.69 -4.82 5.08
CA ASN A 289 -11.64 -4.85 6.51
C ASN A 289 -10.67 -3.79 7.03
N ASN A 290 -11.01 -3.14 8.15
CA ASN A 290 -10.10 -2.16 8.77
C ASN A 290 -9.21 -2.85 9.80
N PHE A 291 -7.94 -2.49 9.81
CA PHE A 291 -6.94 -2.92 10.77
C PHE A 291 -6.43 -1.71 11.53
N THR A 292 -6.48 -1.74 12.85
CA THR A 292 -6.02 -0.63 13.68
C THR A 292 -4.84 -1.04 14.54
N ILE A 293 -3.68 -0.46 14.31
CA ILE A 293 -2.50 -0.61 15.17
C ILE A 293 -2.66 0.30 16.38
N LYS A 294 -2.61 -0.29 17.57
CA LYS A 294 -2.83 0.40 18.84
C LYS A 294 -1.76 -0.01 19.85
N LYS A 295 -1.30 0.93 20.67
CA LYS A 295 -0.35 0.61 21.73
C LYS A 295 -1.03 -0.28 22.77
N GLY A 296 -0.42 -1.41 23.13
CA GLY A 296 -0.91 -2.33 24.15
C GLY A 296 0.07 -3.48 24.39
N PRO A 297 -0.31 -4.51 25.17
CA PRO A 297 0.29 -5.83 25.06
C PRO A 297 0.15 -6.31 23.61
N SER A 298 1.13 -7.04 23.09
CA SER A 298 1.04 -7.55 21.71
C SER A 298 -0.02 -8.65 21.66
N GLU A 299 -1.09 -8.40 20.88
CA GLU A 299 -2.21 -9.30 20.63
C GLU A 299 -3.03 -8.79 19.44
N PHE A 300 -3.60 -9.68 18.65
CA PHE A 300 -4.60 -9.36 17.65
C PHE A 300 -6.02 -9.63 18.19
N LYS A 301 -6.92 -8.68 17.98
CA LYS A 301 -8.35 -8.82 18.30
C LYS A 301 -9.19 -8.65 17.05
N CYS A 302 -9.76 -9.77 16.61
CA CYS A 302 -10.68 -9.84 15.49
C CYS A 302 -11.99 -9.07 15.79
N ASP A 303 -12.47 -8.26 14.84
CA ASP A 303 -13.72 -7.51 14.99
C ASP A 303 -14.96 -8.42 14.84
N ASN A 304 -14.90 -9.42 13.97
CA ASN A 304 -15.97 -10.38 13.74
C ASN A 304 -15.43 -11.82 13.72
N ILE A 305 -15.65 -12.52 14.83
CA ILE A 305 -15.16 -13.90 15.02
C ILE A 305 -15.73 -14.88 13.98
N TYR A 306 -16.97 -14.71 13.52
CA TYR A 306 -17.56 -15.65 12.56
C TYR A 306 -16.87 -15.56 11.21
N LYS A 307 -16.55 -14.34 10.76
CA LYS A 307 -15.84 -14.13 9.50
C LYS A 307 -14.35 -14.41 9.60
N GLY A 308 -13.71 -14.01 10.71
CA GLY A 308 -12.27 -14.25 10.93
C GLY A 308 -11.90 -15.73 11.06
N TYR A 309 -12.80 -16.54 11.63
CA TYR A 309 -12.65 -18.00 11.80
C TYR A 309 -13.49 -18.81 10.80
N ALA A 310 -13.91 -18.21 9.68
CA ALA A 310 -14.86 -18.81 8.75
C ALA A 310 -14.42 -20.21 8.26
N ASN A 311 -13.14 -20.36 7.90
CA ASN A 311 -12.60 -21.65 7.46
C ASN A 311 -12.67 -22.71 8.57
N GLN A 312 -12.42 -22.36 9.82
CA GLN A 312 -12.58 -23.29 10.94
C GLN A 312 -14.03 -23.74 11.07
N PHE A 313 -15.00 -22.81 11.07
CA PHE A 313 -16.43 -23.15 11.16
C PHE A 313 -16.89 -24.08 10.04
N GLN A 314 -16.32 -23.91 8.83
CA GLN A 314 -16.65 -24.72 7.65
C GLN A 314 -15.98 -26.10 7.64
N THR A 315 -14.79 -26.22 8.23
CA THR A 315 -13.96 -27.43 8.10
C THR A 315 -13.87 -28.26 9.37
N ASP A 316 -14.24 -27.72 10.53
CA ASP A 316 -14.27 -28.45 11.79
C ASP A 316 -15.57 -29.26 11.92
N PRO A 317 -15.50 -30.61 11.92
CA PRO A 317 -16.69 -31.43 12.11
C PRO A 317 -17.45 -31.10 13.39
N SER A 318 -16.75 -30.71 14.46
CA SER A 318 -17.36 -30.34 15.74
C SER A 318 -18.14 -29.03 15.70
N ALA A 319 -17.82 -28.14 14.74
CA ALA A 319 -18.51 -26.87 14.53
C ALA A 319 -19.71 -26.97 13.58
N SER A 320 -19.92 -28.09 12.88
CA SER A 320 -20.93 -28.26 11.83
C SER A 320 -22.35 -27.89 12.25
N ALA A 321 -22.76 -28.25 13.47
CA ALA A 321 -24.09 -27.93 13.99
C ALA A 321 -24.26 -26.42 14.19
N SER A 322 -23.27 -25.78 14.80
CA SER A 322 -23.23 -24.33 15.01
C SER A 322 -23.18 -23.58 13.68
N TYR A 323 -22.37 -24.05 12.73
CA TYR A 323 -22.26 -23.46 11.40
C TYR A 323 -23.61 -23.48 10.64
N ASN A 324 -24.28 -24.63 10.59
CA ASN A 324 -25.59 -24.75 9.96
C ASN A 324 -26.66 -23.89 10.64
N MET A 325 -26.61 -23.79 11.98
CA MET A 325 -27.50 -22.91 12.73
C MET A 325 -27.26 -21.44 12.39
N LEU A 326 -26.00 -20.99 12.34
CA LEU A 326 -25.64 -19.61 12.00
C LEU A 326 -26.06 -19.26 10.57
N LEU A 327 -25.86 -20.17 9.60
CA LEU A 327 -26.35 -20.00 8.22
C LEU A 327 -27.88 -19.87 8.16
N SER A 328 -28.62 -20.69 8.92
CA SER A 328 -30.09 -20.61 8.95
C SER A 328 -30.62 -19.29 9.54
N HIS A 329 -29.79 -18.59 10.31
CA HIS A 329 -30.08 -17.25 10.85
C HIS A 329 -29.51 -16.12 9.97
N GLY A 330 -29.01 -16.44 8.77
CA GLY A 330 -28.50 -15.46 7.81
C GLY A 330 -27.13 -14.88 8.16
N ILE A 331 -26.34 -15.55 9.02
CA ILE A 331 -24.97 -15.11 9.31
C ILE A 331 -24.07 -15.42 8.10
N ASP A 332 -23.39 -14.37 7.64
CA ASP A 332 -22.44 -14.43 6.53
C ASP A 332 -21.01 -14.71 7.02
N PHE A 333 -20.35 -15.65 6.35
CA PHE A 333 -18.98 -16.10 6.61
C PHE A 333 -17.99 -15.62 5.54
N ALA A 334 -18.45 -14.93 4.50
CA ALA A 334 -17.60 -14.41 3.43
C ALA A 334 -16.86 -13.12 3.82
N GLY A 335 -15.73 -12.87 3.16
CA GLY A 335 -15.01 -11.58 3.22
C GLY A 335 -14.08 -11.37 4.42
N GLY A 336 -13.96 -12.36 5.32
CA GLY A 336 -13.07 -12.28 6.47
C GLY A 336 -13.39 -11.13 7.44
N SER A 337 -12.44 -10.80 8.32
CA SER A 337 -12.61 -9.78 9.35
C SER A 337 -11.42 -8.84 9.46
N GLY A 338 -11.72 -7.60 9.86
CA GLY A 338 -10.75 -6.65 10.39
C GLY A 338 -10.38 -6.95 11.83
N GLY A 339 -9.67 -6.02 12.43
CA GLY A 339 -9.36 -6.11 13.85
C GLY A 339 -8.42 -5.04 14.38
N THR A 340 -8.20 -5.10 15.67
CA THR A 340 -7.22 -4.27 16.35
C THR A 340 -5.95 -5.06 16.59
N ILE A 341 -4.84 -4.55 16.06
CA ILE A 341 -3.48 -5.04 16.29
C ILE A 341 -2.93 -4.26 17.48
N TYR A 342 -2.96 -4.85 18.66
CA TYR A 342 -2.27 -4.28 19.79
C TYR A 342 -0.79 -4.61 19.69
N TRP A 343 0.07 -3.62 19.97
CA TRP A 343 1.50 -3.78 19.84
C TRP A 343 2.25 -3.16 21.02
N ASN A 344 3.13 -3.96 21.62
CA ASN A 344 4.12 -3.51 22.58
C ASN A 344 5.40 -3.09 21.84
N PRO A 345 5.69 -1.78 21.73
CA PRO A 345 6.85 -1.29 20.99
C PRO A 345 8.20 -1.49 21.71
N SER A 346 8.20 -2.27 22.79
CA SER A 346 9.40 -2.80 23.45
C SER A 346 9.71 -4.24 22.99
N GLY A 347 8.74 -4.94 22.39
CA GLY A 347 8.85 -6.33 21.96
C GLY A 347 8.80 -7.34 23.11
N ALA A 348 8.65 -8.61 22.74
CA ALA A 348 8.80 -9.76 23.64
C ALA A 348 10.15 -10.46 23.42
N THR A 349 10.71 -11.02 24.50
CA THR A 349 11.87 -11.92 24.41
C THR A 349 11.39 -13.31 24.02
N LEU A 350 11.83 -13.80 22.87
CA LEU A 350 11.37 -15.06 22.30
C LEU A 350 12.54 -16.05 22.13
N PRO A 351 12.27 -17.38 22.16
CA PRO A 351 13.26 -18.40 21.86
C PRO A 351 13.61 -18.37 20.38
N VAL A 352 14.87 -18.16 20.04
CA VAL A 352 15.37 -18.08 18.67
C VAL A 352 16.58 -18.99 18.48
N ILE A 353 17.04 -19.17 17.24
CA ILE A 353 18.28 -19.89 16.98
C ILE A 353 19.41 -19.24 17.77
N GLY A 354 20.14 -20.05 18.54
CA GLY A 354 21.26 -19.58 19.37
C GLY A 354 20.88 -19.00 20.74
N GLY A 355 19.61 -19.06 21.16
CA GLY A 355 19.19 -18.67 22.51
C GLY A 355 17.85 -17.93 22.53
N THR A 356 17.88 -16.67 22.97
CA THR A 356 16.70 -15.82 23.06
C THR A 356 16.97 -14.46 22.43
N GLY A 357 15.92 -13.78 21.96
CA GLY A 357 16.04 -12.49 21.31
C GLY A 357 14.78 -11.66 21.40
N THR A 358 14.94 -10.34 21.49
CA THR A 358 13.83 -9.38 21.48
C THR A 358 13.86 -8.59 20.18
N ASN A 359 12.73 -8.59 19.46
CA ASN A 359 12.59 -7.76 18.26
C ASN A 359 11.15 -7.24 18.15
N ALA A 360 10.96 -5.96 18.52
CA ALA A 360 9.65 -5.32 18.50
C ALA A 360 9.03 -5.20 17.10
N ILE A 361 9.84 -5.17 16.02
CA ILE A 361 9.32 -5.12 14.65
C ILE A 361 8.68 -6.47 14.30
N ILE A 362 9.36 -7.56 14.66
CA ILE A 362 8.80 -8.90 14.45
C ILE A 362 7.58 -9.13 15.32
N ASP A 363 7.59 -8.62 16.55
CA ASP A 363 6.43 -8.66 17.45
C ASP A 363 5.20 -7.97 16.82
N LEU A 364 5.37 -6.81 16.16
CA LEU A 364 4.29 -6.19 15.38
C LEU A 364 3.86 -7.06 14.20
N ALA A 365 4.83 -7.58 13.43
CA ALA A 365 4.55 -8.37 12.25
C ALA A 365 3.77 -9.65 12.59
N HIS A 366 4.08 -10.29 13.71
CA HIS A 366 3.36 -11.46 14.23
C HIS A 366 1.87 -11.17 14.38
N GLU A 367 1.51 -10.09 15.08
CA GLU A 367 0.10 -9.69 15.25
C GLU A 367 -0.55 -9.23 13.94
N MET A 368 0.23 -8.68 13.01
CA MET A 368 -0.26 -8.37 11.67
C MET A 368 -0.54 -9.63 10.83
N PHE A 369 0.20 -10.73 11.03
CA PHE A 369 -0.10 -12.01 10.38
C PHE A 369 -1.38 -12.64 10.91
N HIS A 370 -1.68 -12.49 12.21
CA HIS A 370 -3.03 -12.80 12.72
C HIS A 370 -4.09 -11.92 12.04
N GLY A 371 -3.81 -10.62 11.84
CA GLY A 371 -4.68 -9.74 11.06
C GLY A 371 -4.88 -10.20 9.61
N LEU A 372 -3.82 -10.69 8.95
CA LEU A 372 -3.87 -11.24 7.60
C LEU A 372 -4.72 -12.52 7.54
N ASP A 373 -4.54 -13.43 8.49
CA ASP A 373 -5.35 -14.64 8.57
C ASP A 373 -6.82 -14.30 8.86
N ALA A 374 -7.09 -13.33 9.74
CA ALA A 374 -8.43 -12.83 9.98
C ALA A 374 -9.06 -12.24 8.71
N ASN A 375 -8.29 -11.46 7.96
CA ASN A 375 -8.73 -10.86 6.70
C ASN A 375 -9.22 -11.90 5.68
N ARG A 376 -8.62 -13.09 5.73
CA ARG A 376 -8.89 -14.20 4.82
C ARG A 376 -9.85 -15.24 5.40
N GLY A 377 -10.27 -15.08 6.65
CA GLY A 377 -11.12 -16.04 7.36
C GLY A 377 -10.39 -17.33 7.78
N LEU A 378 -9.07 -17.26 7.96
CA LEU A 378 -8.17 -18.37 8.23
C LEU A 378 -7.67 -18.45 9.68
N LEU A 379 -8.21 -17.63 10.60
CA LEU A 379 -7.94 -17.84 12.02
C LEU A 379 -8.44 -19.22 12.45
N ASP A 380 -7.70 -19.84 13.37
CA ASP A 380 -7.94 -21.20 13.83
C ASP A 380 -7.50 -21.34 15.29
N ASP A 381 -8.47 -21.35 16.21
CA ASP A 381 -8.24 -21.42 17.66
C ASP A 381 -8.11 -22.87 18.16
N ARG A 382 -8.27 -23.87 17.27
CA ARG A 382 -8.09 -25.26 17.65
C ARG A 382 -6.65 -25.48 18.08
N THR A 383 -6.45 -26.30 19.09
CA THR A 383 -5.10 -26.59 19.57
C THR A 383 -4.41 -27.67 18.73
N HIS A 384 -3.09 -27.55 18.56
CA HIS A 384 -2.22 -28.54 17.91
C HIS A 384 -1.30 -29.23 18.94
N LEU A 385 -1.03 -30.52 18.72
CA LEU A 385 -0.28 -31.42 19.62
C LEU A 385 -0.91 -31.44 21.02
N ASP A 386 -0.14 -31.51 22.12
CA ASP A 386 -0.58 -31.71 23.52
C ASP A 386 -1.46 -30.57 24.12
N GLN A 387 -2.31 -29.96 23.29
CA GLN A 387 -3.29 -28.91 23.57
C GLN A 387 -2.73 -27.57 24.06
N ARG A 388 -1.43 -27.31 23.85
CA ARG A 388 -0.75 -26.11 24.40
C ARG A 388 -0.47 -24.99 23.39
N ILE A 389 -0.70 -25.21 22.11
CA ILE A 389 -0.46 -24.22 21.05
C ILE A 389 -1.69 -24.17 20.15
N GLU A 390 -2.27 -23.00 19.97
CA GLU A 390 -3.35 -22.78 19.00
C GLU A 390 -2.79 -22.81 17.58
N ARG A 391 -3.57 -23.36 16.64
CA ARG A 391 -3.16 -23.49 15.24
C ARG A 391 -2.78 -22.15 14.63
N GLN A 392 -3.55 -21.09 14.91
CA GLN A 392 -3.25 -19.73 14.46
C GLN A 392 -1.88 -19.22 14.90
N GLU A 393 -1.42 -19.58 16.08
CA GLU A 393 -0.09 -19.19 16.55
C GLU A 393 1.02 -19.85 15.73
N TRP A 394 0.82 -21.10 15.30
CA TRP A 394 1.78 -21.74 14.40
C TRP A 394 1.77 -21.07 13.02
N GLN A 395 0.60 -20.75 12.49
CA GLN A 395 0.44 -20.06 11.20
C GLN A 395 1.20 -18.72 11.20
N ALA A 396 0.99 -17.91 12.23
CA ALA A 396 1.69 -16.64 12.41
C ALA A 396 3.21 -16.84 12.55
N VAL A 397 3.68 -17.81 13.37
CA VAL A 397 5.12 -18.08 13.52
C VAL A 397 5.78 -18.58 12.22
N TYR A 398 5.06 -19.34 11.41
CA TYR A 398 5.56 -19.78 10.10
C TYR A 398 5.91 -18.58 9.21
N ARG A 399 4.98 -17.64 9.04
CA ARG A 399 5.22 -16.40 8.27
C ARG A 399 6.23 -15.48 8.95
N GLU A 400 6.17 -15.38 10.28
CA GLU A 400 7.17 -14.66 11.09
C GLU A 400 8.58 -15.15 10.76
N ASN A 401 8.78 -16.46 10.65
CA ASN A 401 10.08 -17.04 10.34
C ASN A 401 10.52 -16.82 8.88
N ILE A 402 9.58 -16.78 7.92
CA ILE A 402 9.89 -16.34 6.55
C ILE A 402 10.40 -14.89 6.58
N LEU A 403 9.67 -14.00 7.25
CA LEU A 403 10.04 -12.59 7.41
C LEU A 403 11.40 -12.43 8.12
N ARG A 404 11.65 -13.17 9.20
CA ARG A 404 12.94 -13.19 9.90
C ARG A 404 14.08 -13.60 8.98
N GLY A 405 13.87 -14.63 8.16
CA GLY A 405 14.85 -15.08 7.16
C GLY A 405 15.16 -13.99 6.13
N GLN A 406 14.14 -13.30 5.64
CA GLN A 406 14.28 -12.17 4.70
C GLN A 406 15.02 -10.98 5.31
N LEU A 407 14.90 -10.78 6.63
CA LEU A 407 15.61 -9.74 7.38
C LEU A 407 17.01 -10.18 7.86
N GLY A 408 17.42 -11.42 7.62
CA GLY A 408 18.71 -11.95 8.07
C GLY A 408 18.85 -12.05 9.59
N ILE A 409 17.75 -12.22 10.33
CA ILE A 409 17.76 -12.34 11.79
C ILE A 409 17.43 -13.77 12.24
N PRO A 410 17.81 -14.19 13.47
CA PRO A 410 17.55 -15.54 13.95
C PRO A 410 16.06 -15.92 13.92
N LEU A 411 15.78 -17.13 13.43
CA LEU A 411 14.44 -17.71 13.39
C LEU A 411 13.95 -18.07 14.80
N ARG A 412 12.65 -17.89 15.04
CA ARG A 412 11.95 -18.36 16.24
C ARG A 412 11.89 -19.87 16.24
N THR A 413 12.37 -20.48 17.33
CA THR A 413 12.47 -21.93 17.45
C THR A 413 11.23 -22.56 18.05
N HIS A 414 10.55 -21.87 18.97
CA HIS A 414 9.38 -22.33 19.70
C HIS A 414 8.39 -21.19 19.89
N PHE A 415 7.09 -21.52 19.96
CA PHE A 415 6.08 -20.55 20.36
C PHE A 415 6.14 -20.29 21.88
N LEU A 416 6.06 -21.36 22.67
CA LEU A 416 6.10 -21.28 24.13
C LEU A 416 7.52 -21.02 24.64
N SER A 417 7.60 -20.24 25.72
CA SER A 417 8.85 -19.84 26.36
C SER A 417 8.99 -20.47 27.73
N VAL A 418 10.19 -20.94 28.06
CA VAL A 418 10.57 -21.35 29.42
C VAL A 418 11.14 -20.14 30.15
N GLN A 419 10.61 -19.85 31.33
CA GLN A 419 11.11 -18.79 32.20
C GLN A 419 11.81 -19.38 33.42
N ASN A 420 12.89 -18.73 33.87
CA ASN A 420 13.49 -19.03 35.16
C ASN A 420 12.62 -18.46 36.31
N PRO A 421 12.92 -18.77 37.60
CA PRO A 421 12.16 -18.26 38.73
C PRO A 421 12.08 -16.72 38.84
N SER A 422 12.97 -16.00 38.14
CA SER A 422 12.98 -14.53 38.07
C SER A 422 12.17 -13.98 36.88
N GLY A 423 11.47 -14.83 36.13
CA GLY A 423 10.66 -14.44 34.96
C GLY A 423 11.43 -14.19 33.68
N VAL A 424 12.73 -14.50 33.63
CA VAL A 424 13.56 -14.32 32.44
C VAL A 424 13.39 -15.51 31.51
N VAL A 425 13.10 -15.26 30.22
CA VAL A 425 13.03 -16.29 29.19
C VAL A 425 14.43 -16.87 28.95
N ILE A 426 14.57 -18.19 29.14
CA ILE A 426 15.83 -18.92 29.02
C ILE A 426 15.85 -19.92 27.86
N GLY A 427 14.70 -20.19 27.23
CA GLY A 427 14.58 -21.14 26.14
C GLY A 427 13.13 -21.33 25.71
N GLY A 428 12.90 -22.29 24.81
CA GLY A 428 11.57 -22.66 24.34
C GLY A 428 11.10 -24.01 24.86
N GLU A 429 9.79 -24.22 24.88
CA GLU A 429 9.16 -25.50 25.24
C GLU A 429 8.18 -25.94 24.14
N GLY A 430 7.90 -27.24 24.08
CA GLY A 430 6.96 -27.82 23.15
C GLY A 430 7.56 -28.11 21.76
N PRO A 431 6.73 -28.18 20.71
CA PRO A 431 7.21 -28.49 19.36
C PRO A 431 8.11 -27.38 18.82
N ARG A 432 9.14 -27.78 18.07
CA ARG A 432 9.94 -26.84 17.29
C ARG A 432 9.15 -26.36 16.08
N MET A 433 9.25 -25.07 15.79
CA MET A 433 8.59 -24.41 14.66
C MET A 433 9.48 -24.37 13.40
N ILE A 434 10.67 -24.97 13.49
CA ILE A 434 11.66 -25.07 12.40
C ILE A 434 12.27 -26.48 12.34
N THR A 435 12.68 -26.88 11.14
CA THR A 435 13.37 -28.17 10.89
C THR A 435 14.77 -28.20 11.53
N PRO A 436 15.42 -29.37 11.62
CA PRO A 436 16.84 -29.44 12.01
C PRO A 436 17.77 -28.64 11.09
N ALA A 437 17.38 -28.43 9.83
CA ALA A 437 18.08 -27.59 8.86
C ALA A 437 17.75 -26.09 8.98
N ASN A 438 17.05 -25.68 10.06
CA ASN A 438 16.61 -24.31 10.32
C ASN A 438 15.70 -23.72 9.23
N THR A 439 14.78 -24.53 8.71
CA THR A 439 13.74 -24.08 7.75
C THR A 439 12.40 -23.94 8.48
N PRO A 440 11.58 -22.90 8.21
CA PRO A 440 10.23 -22.77 8.78
C PRO A 440 9.37 -24.00 8.45
N ILE A 441 8.63 -24.53 9.44
CA ILE A 441 7.71 -25.65 9.22
C ILE A 441 6.34 -25.09 8.86
N LEU A 442 5.90 -25.32 7.62
CA LEU A 442 4.53 -25.02 7.18
C LEU A 442 3.56 -26.01 7.86
N PRO A 443 2.54 -25.52 8.59
CA PRO A 443 1.52 -26.39 9.17
C PRO A 443 0.72 -27.11 8.09
N THR A 444 0.42 -28.39 8.29
CA THR A 444 -0.31 -29.21 7.31
C THR A 444 -1.77 -28.80 7.12
N TRP A 445 -2.35 -28.08 8.09
CA TRP A 445 -3.72 -27.54 8.02
C TRP A 445 -3.78 -26.13 7.41
N TYR A 446 -2.62 -25.50 7.17
CA TYR A 446 -2.56 -24.10 6.77
C TYR A 446 -2.24 -23.98 5.29
N THR A 447 -3.08 -23.25 4.56
CA THR A 447 -2.85 -22.88 3.16
C THR A 447 -2.72 -21.35 3.09
N PRO A 448 -1.47 -20.83 3.17
CA PRO A 448 -1.19 -19.39 3.20
C PRO A 448 -1.57 -18.63 1.93
#